data_AF-A0AAN7TSW5-F1
#
_entry.id   AF-A0AAN7TSW5-F1
#
_cell.length_a   1.000
_cell.length_b   1.000
_cell.length_c   1.000
_cell.angle_alpha   90.00
_cell.angle_beta   90.00
_cell.angle_gamma   90.00
#
_symmetry.space_group_name_H-M   'P 1'
#
loop_
_entity.id
_entity.type
_entity.pdbx_description
1 polymer ?
#
loop_
_entity_poly.entity_id
_entity_poly.type
_entity_poly.pdbx_seq_one_letter_code
_entity_poly.pdbx_strand_id
1 'polypeptide(L)'
;MFNNDNNSSDSNDLLFLLSEKFYPIREWIMQKLEYCKGGEEQIDNFKELYNNQRFTVEYDDFRDWIPSYLKSTHQYELKKGEKLPFQLKKQYTMDVKINNGGDIFLFRIWRNTVLKNIILQQLYYLNKYFQIRINKKDQLLNSKYRDYIKELYYYSNEDIYLGDIPSSVESLTFGRSFNQVLSAGLIPSSVKSLTFGRDFNQVLSAGSIPSSVESLTFGNGFNQVLSSGSIPSSVKSLTFGDYFNQVLSAGSIPSSVKSLTFGICFNKVLSAKSIPSSVESLAFGIYFNQELSAGSIPSSVKSLTFGYYFNQVLSSGSIPSSVKSLTFGDSFNQVLSAGSIPSSVESLTFGEYFNQDLSAGSIPSSVKSLNIPPK
;
A
#
# COMPACT_ATOMS: atom_id res chain seq x y z
N MET A 1 -63.77 9.18 -8.76
CA MET A 1 -62.89 9.94 -7.85
C MET A 1 -62.01 8.94 -7.15
N PHE A 2 -60.80 8.73 -7.67
CA PHE A 2 -59.82 7.83 -7.07
C PHE A 2 -59.01 8.62 -6.02
N ASN A 3 -58.88 8.03 -4.84
CA ASN A 3 -57.93 8.45 -3.81
C ASN A 3 -56.88 7.35 -3.64
N ASN A 4 -55.66 7.82 -3.37
CA ASN A 4 -54.42 7.09 -3.14
C ASN A 4 -54.56 5.92 -2.16
N ASP A 5 -53.82 4.83 -2.43
CA ASP A 5 -52.90 4.20 -1.49
C ASP A 5 -52.05 3.14 -2.22
N ASN A 6 -50.76 3.40 -2.37
CA ASN A 6 -49.74 2.39 -2.66
C ASN A 6 -48.43 2.86 -2.03
N ASN A 7 -48.20 2.41 -0.81
CA ASN A 7 -46.91 2.51 -0.13
C ASN A 7 -46.56 1.12 0.44
N SER A 8 -45.28 0.78 0.34
CA SER A 8 -44.60 -0.41 0.89
C SER A 8 -44.63 -1.70 0.04
N SER A 9 -43.60 -1.86 -0.80
CA SER A 9 -42.86 -3.14 -0.94
C SER A 9 -41.65 -3.04 -1.89
N ASP A 10 -41.65 -2.13 -2.87
CA ASP A 10 -40.66 -2.18 -3.96
C ASP A 10 -39.24 -1.66 -3.66
N SER A 11 -39.01 -0.86 -2.60
CA SER A 11 -37.67 -0.26 -2.38
C SER A 11 -36.67 -1.21 -1.70
N ASN A 12 -37.14 -2.27 -1.03
CA ASN A 12 -36.27 -3.24 -0.37
C ASN A 12 -35.80 -4.35 -1.32
N ASP A 13 -36.58 -4.66 -2.36
CA ASP A 13 -36.22 -5.70 -3.33
C ASP A 13 -35.13 -5.23 -4.30
N LEU A 14 -35.10 -3.94 -4.67
CA LEU A 14 -34.08 -3.40 -5.56
C LEU A 14 -32.69 -3.34 -4.90
N LEU A 15 -32.61 -2.97 -3.62
CA LEU A 15 -31.35 -2.97 -2.87
C LEU A 15 -30.81 -4.39 -2.59
N PHE A 16 -31.69 -5.35 -2.35
CA PHE A 16 -31.35 -6.77 -2.19
C PHE A 16 -30.92 -7.42 -3.52
N LEU A 17 -31.56 -7.05 -4.63
CA LEU A 17 -31.15 -7.43 -5.99
C LEU A 17 -29.80 -6.81 -6.38
N LEU A 18 -29.42 -5.66 -5.80
CA LEU A 18 -28.18 -4.95 -6.13
C LEU A 18 -26.97 -5.41 -5.30
N SER A 19 -27.15 -6.00 -4.11
CA SER A 19 -26.03 -6.36 -3.23
C SER A 19 -25.33 -7.67 -3.60
N GLU A 20 -26.05 -8.68 -4.10
CA GLU A 20 -25.42 -9.95 -4.53
C GLU A 20 -25.31 -10.09 -6.06
N LYS A 21 -26.25 -9.57 -6.85
CA LYS A 21 -26.28 -9.82 -8.31
C LYS A 21 -25.31 -8.97 -9.13
N PHE A 22 -24.74 -7.92 -8.54
CA PHE A 22 -23.82 -6.99 -9.24
C PHE A 22 -22.39 -7.01 -8.70
N TYR A 23 -22.06 -7.91 -7.76
CA TYR A 23 -20.69 -8.17 -7.33
C TYR A 23 -19.71 -8.34 -8.51
N PRO A 24 -20.06 -9.08 -9.60
CA PRO A 24 -19.18 -9.22 -10.75
C PRO A 24 -19.00 -7.91 -11.54
N ILE A 25 -20.02 -7.06 -11.62
CA ILE A 25 -19.95 -5.76 -12.29
C ILE A 25 -19.15 -4.76 -11.45
N ARG A 26 -19.31 -4.78 -10.12
CA ARG A 26 -18.48 -4.02 -9.17
C ARG A 26 -17.01 -4.43 -9.29
N GLU A 27 -16.70 -5.71 -9.19
CA GLU A 27 -15.33 -6.21 -9.36
C GLU A 27 -14.78 -5.92 -10.77
N TRP A 28 -15.62 -6.01 -11.81
CA TRP A 28 -15.24 -5.63 -13.18
C TRP A 28 -14.92 -4.14 -13.31
N ILE A 29 -15.76 -3.26 -12.75
CA ILE A 29 -15.53 -1.81 -12.70
C ILE A 29 -14.27 -1.52 -11.88
N MET A 30 -14.09 -2.15 -10.72
CA MET A 30 -12.96 -1.93 -9.82
C MET A 30 -11.64 -2.43 -10.42
N GLN A 31 -11.63 -3.61 -11.08
CA GLN A 31 -10.48 -4.11 -11.84
C GLN A 31 -10.13 -3.22 -13.05
N LYS A 32 -11.13 -2.57 -13.67
CA LYS A 32 -10.89 -1.65 -14.79
C LYS A 32 -10.52 -0.23 -14.33
N LEU A 33 -10.95 0.19 -13.14
CA LEU A 33 -10.49 1.41 -12.47
C LEU A 33 -9.11 1.24 -11.81
N GLU A 34 -8.66 0.02 -11.55
CA GLU A 34 -7.26 -0.28 -11.20
C GLU A 34 -6.28 0.14 -12.31
N TYR A 35 -6.78 0.30 -13.55
CA TYR A 35 -6.08 0.90 -14.68
C TYR A 35 -6.00 2.45 -14.61
N CYS A 36 -6.74 3.09 -13.70
CA CYS A 36 -6.87 4.54 -13.50
C CYS A 36 -6.23 5.02 -12.18
N LYS A 37 -5.04 4.51 -11.83
CA LYS A 37 -4.26 5.05 -10.70
C LYS A 37 -3.85 6.51 -10.99
N GLY A 38 -4.51 7.50 -10.36
CA GLY A 38 -4.04 8.89 -10.42
C GLY A 38 -5.07 10.01 -10.18
N GLY A 39 -5.66 10.09 -8.99
CA GLY A 39 -6.24 11.35 -8.45
C GLY A 39 -7.51 11.94 -9.12
N GLU A 40 -8.00 13.05 -8.55
CA GLU A 40 -9.24 13.76 -8.94
C GLU A 40 -9.20 14.34 -10.38
N GLU A 41 -8.01 14.72 -10.85
CA GLU A 41 -7.78 15.35 -12.16
C GLU A 41 -8.11 14.43 -13.36
N GLN A 42 -8.09 13.11 -13.16
CA GLN A 42 -8.41 12.14 -14.21
C GLN A 42 -9.88 11.75 -14.25
N ILE A 43 -10.64 11.92 -13.16
CA ILE A 43 -12.10 11.77 -13.17
C ILE A 43 -12.71 12.90 -14.02
N ASP A 44 -12.14 14.10 -13.93
CA ASP A 44 -12.59 15.22 -14.75
C ASP A 44 -12.14 15.05 -16.21
N ASN A 45 -10.93 14.57 -16.49
CA ASN A 45 -10.56 14.14 -17.86
C ASN A 45 -11.45 13.01 -18.40
N PHE A 46 -11.84 12.03 -17.57
CA PHE A 46 -12.75 10.94 -17.97
C PHE A 46 -14.18 11.45 -18.24
N LYS A 47 -14.68 12.39 -17.43
CA LYS A 47 -15.95 13.10 -17.67
C LYS A 47 -15.87 13.97 -18.93
N GLU A 48 -14.75 14.64 -19.17
CA GLU A 48 -14.52 15.59 -20.27
C GLU A 48 -14.34 14.87 -21.63
N LEU A 49 -13.66 13.71 -21.64
CA LEU A 49 -13.57 12.82 -22.81
C LEU A 49 -14.93 12.26 -23.25
N TYR A 50 -15.83 11.97 -22.30
CA TYR A 50 -17.08 11.25 -22.59
C TYR A 50 -18.35 12.12 -22.64
N ASN A 51 -18.34 13.33 -22.07
CA ASN A 51 -19.48 14.26 -22.20
C ASN A 51 -19.63 14.86 -23.61
N ASN A 52 -18.61 14.73 -24.47
CA ASN A 52 -18.55 15.37 -25.77
C ASN A 52 -18.87 14.46 -26.98
N GLN A 53 -19.33 13.22 -26.80
CA GLN A 53 -19.65 12.31 -27.92
C GLN A 53 -21.06 11.70 -27.86
N ARG A 54 -21.81 11.75 -28.99
CA ARG A 54 -23.21 11.29 -29.17
C ARG A 54 -23.32 10.26 -30.31
N PHE A 55 -24.07 9.16 -30.14
CA PHE A 55 -24.51 8.24 -31.24
C PHE A 55 -25.89 7.63 -30.91
N THR A 56 -26.36 6.52 -31.54
CA THR A 56 -27.61 5.75 -31.21
C THR A 56 -27.42 4.23 -31.42
N VAL A 57 -28.15 3.34 -30.69
CA VAL A 57 -28.02 1.86 -30.74
C VAL A 57 -29.43 1.21 -30.76
N GLU A 58 -29.61 0.11 -31.48
CA GLU A 58 -30.89 -0.61 -31.63
C GLU A 58 -31.01 -1.87 -30.72
N TYR A 59 -32.24 -2.30 -30.48
CA TYR A 59 -32.64 -3.39 -29.58
C TYR A 59 -32.02 -4.76 -29.94
N ASP A 60 -31.77 -5.01 -31.22
CA ASP A 60 -31.32 -6.32 -31.69
C ASP A 60 -29.87 -6.67 -31.28
N ASP A 61 -29.06 -5.67 -30.86
CA ASP A 61 -27.67 -5.86 -30.45
C ASP A 61 -27.48 -6.57 -29.10
N PHE A 62 -28.57 -6.74 -28.32
CA PHE A 62 -28.55 -7.36 -26.99
C PHE A 62 -29.51 -8.55 -26.85
N ARG A 63 -30.19 -8.92 -27.95
CA ARG A 63 -31.24 -9.95 -27.97
C ARG A 63 -30.75 -11.33 -27.51
N ASP A 64 -29.48 -11.64 -27.73
CA ASP A 64 -28.92 -12.97 -27.47
C ASP A 64 -28.06 -13.05 -26.19
N TRP A 65 -27.61 -11.91 -25.65
CA TRP A 65 -26.72 -11.87 -24.47
C TRP A 65 -27.48 -12.00 -23.14
N ILE A 66 -28.59 -11.28 -23.00
CA ILE A 66 -29.40 -11.27 -21.77
C ILE A 66 -29.99 -12.68 -21.48
N PRO A 67 -30.56 -13.41 -22.47
CA PRO A 67 -31.08 -14.76 -22.22
C PRO A 67 -29.99 -15.79 -21.90
N SER A 68 -28.79 -15.66 -22.50
CA SER A 68 -27.67 -16.58 -22.25
C SER A 68 -27.10 -16.46 -20.83
N TYR A 69 -27.03 -15.24 -20.30
CA TYR A 69 -26.58 -14.96 -18.93
C TYR A 69 -27.63 -15.33 -17.86
N LEU A 70 -28.93 -15.21 -18.17
CA LEU A 70 -30.00 -15.69 -17.30
C LEU A 70 -30.07 -17.23 -17.26
N LYS A 71 -29.74 -17.91 -18.38
CA LYS A 71 -29.63 -19.38 -18.43
C LYS A 71 -28.46 -19.93 -17.60
N SER A 72 -27.32 -19.23 -17.54
CA SER A 72 -26.14 -19.70 -16.82
C SER A 72 -26.23 -19.58 -15.29
N THR A 73 -27.25 -18.90 -14.78
CA THR A 73 -27.44 -18.65 -13.33
C THR A 73 -28.62 -19.43 -12.70
N HIS A 74 -29.28 -20.30 -13.47
CA HIS A 74 -30.36 -21.20 -13.02
C HIS A 74 -31.51 -20.53 -12.25
N GLN A 75 -31.80 -19.25 -12.51
CA GLN A 75 -32.97 -18.58 -11.94
C GLN A 75 -33.66 -17.73 -13.01
N TYR A 76 -34.91 -18.11 -13.30
CA TYR A 76 -35.91 -17.52 -14.23
C TYR A 76 -35.98 -18.09 -15.66
N GLU A 77 -37.04 -18.87 -15.92
CA GLU A 77 -37.62 -19.07 -17.25
C GLU A 77 -38.68 -17.97 -17.52
N LEU A 78 -38.48 -17.14 -18.54
CA LEU A 78 -39.54 -16.26 -19.06
C LEU A 78 -40.64 -17.14 -19.69
N LYS A 79 -41.86 -17.11 -19.13
CA LYS A 79 -43.01 -17.75 -19.76
C LYS A 79 -43.32 -17.04 -21.08
N LYS A 80 -43.58 -17.83 -22.12
CA LYS A 80 -43.84 -17.39 -23.49
C LYS A 80 -45.02 -16.40 -23.55
N GLY A 81 -44.74 -15.09 -23.61
CA GLY A 81 -45.76 -14.07 -23.87
C GLY A 81 -45.66 -12.74 -23.12
N GLU A 82 -44.81 -12.59 -22.10
CA GLU A 82 -44.72 -11.31 -21.36
C GLU A 82 -43.84 -10.26 -22.08
N LYS A 83 -44.33 -9.01 -22.16
CA LYS A 83 -43.59 -7.86 -22.69
C LYS A 83 -43.14 -6.93 -21.54
N LEU A 84 -41.92 -6.43 -21.63
CA LEU A 84 -41.38 -5.39 -20.74
C LEU A 84 -42.21 -4.09 -20.82
N PRO A 85 -42.36 -3.33 -19.71
CA PRO A 85 -43.46 -2.37 -19.56
C PRO A 85 -43.16 -0.94 -20.05
N PHE A 86 -42.37 -0.73 -21.10
CA PHE A 86 -42.24 0.61 -21.72
C PHE A 86 -41.69 0.58 -23.16
N GLN A 87 -42.27 1.42 -24.04
CA GLN A 87 -41.84 1.62 -25.43
C GLN A 87 -41.02 2.91 -25.57
N LEU A 88 -39.86 2.84 -26.22
CA LEU A 88 -39.02 3.99 -26.59
C LEU A 88 -39.19 4.32 -28.08
N LYS A 89 -39.39 5.61 -28.42
CA LYS A 89 -39.54 6.09 -29.81
C LYS A 89 -38.37 7.00 -30.26
N LYS A 90 -37.82 6.60 -31.42
CA LYS A 90 -37.08 7.27 -32.52
C LYS A 90 -35.70 7.96 -32.33
N GLN A 91 -34.84 7.67 -33.32
CA GLN A 91 -33.38 7.80 -33.46
C GLN A 91 -32.91 9.06 -34.21
N TYR A 92 -31.60 9.37 -34.10
CA TYR A 92 -30.79 10.07 -35.12
C TYR A 92 -29.35 9.51 -35.20
N THR A 93 -28.70 9.53 -36.38
CA THR A 93 -27.37 8.92 -36.68
C THR A 93 -26.42 9.87 -37.43
N MET A 94 -25.11 9.77 -37.13
CA MET A 94 -23.97 10.12 -38.01
C MET A 94 -22.68 9.39 -37.56
N ASP A 95 -21.81 9.06 -38.52
CA ASP A 95 -20.77 8.02 -38.45
C ASP A 95 -19.35 8.50 -38.06
N VAL A 96 -18.67 7.73 -37.20
CA VAL A 96 -17.19 7.67 -37.09
C VAL A 96 -16.74 6.23 -36.78
N LYS A 97 -15.66 5.78 -37.43
CA LYS A 97 -15.02 4.46 -37.27
C LYS A 97 -14.18 4.40 -35.98
N ILE A 98 -14.42 3.39 -35.13
CA ILE A 98 -13.68 3.13 -33.88
C ILE A 98 -12.81 1.88 -34.07
N ASN A 99 -11.50 2.02 -33.80
CA ASN A 99 -10.52 0.94 -33.83
C ASN A 99 -10.23 0.45 -32.39
N ASN A 100 -10.97 -0.57 -31.93
CA ASN A 100 -10.64 -1.60 -30.92
C ASN A 100 -11.83 -1.95 -29.98
N GLY A 101 -12.00 -3.25 -29.68
CA GLY A 101 -13.21 -3.81 -29.04
C GLY A 101 -13.44 -3.45 -27.55
N GLY A 102 -12.44 -2.94 -26.84
CA GLY A 102 -12.57 -2.48 -25.45
C GLY A 102 -13.39 -1.19 -25.32
N ASP A 103 -13.20 -0.27 -26.28
CA ASP A 103 -13.88 1.02 -26.31
C ASP A 103 -15.36 0.87 -26.67
N ILE A 104 -15.70 -0.11 -27.51
CA ILE A 104 -17.08 -0.45 -27.88
C ILE A 104 -17.88 -0.97 -26.67
N PHE A 105 -17.24 -1.73 -25.78
CA PHE A 105 -17.91 -2.28 -24.59
C PHE A 105 -18.18 -1.19 -23.54
N LEU A 106 -17.19 -0.37 -23.23
CA LEU A 106 -17.34 0.74 -22.28
C LEU A 106 -18.37 1.76 -22.81
N PHE A 107 -18.36 2.01 -24.11
CA PHE A 107 -19.33 2.83 -24.80
C PHE A 107 -20.77 2.29 -24.65
N ARG A 108 -20.99 0.99 -24.84
CA ARG A 108 -22.31 0.35 -24.66
C ARG A 108 -22.83 0.47 -23.22
N ILE A 109 -21.94 0.31 -22.24
CA ILE A 109 -22.27 0.47 -20.81
C ILE A 109 -22.63 1.92 -20.48
N TRP A 110 -21.84 2.88 -20.95
CA TRP A 110 -22.03 4.30 -20.62
C TRP A 110 -23.30 4.90 -21.24
N ARG A 111 -23.86 4.24 -22.27
CA ARG A 111 -25.10 4.66 -22.92
C ARG A 111 -26.35 4.02 -22.33
N ASN A 112 -26.19 2.99 -21.50
CA ASN A 112 -27.26 2.52 -20.65
C ASN A 112 -27.35 3.44 -19.43
N THR A 113 -28.36 4.31 -19.40
CA THR A 113 -28.54 5.31 -18.33
C THR A 113 -28.62 4.68 -16.93
N VAL A 114 -29.21 3.49 -16.81
CA VAL A 114 -29.31 2.78 -15.53
C VAL A 114 -27.93 2.29 -15.08
N LEU A 115 -27.20 1.59 -15.95
CA LEU A 115 -25.85 1.10 -15.64
C LEU A 115 -24.88 2.26 -15.41
N LYS A 116 -24.92 3.32 -16.22
CA LYS A 116 -24.15 4.54 -16.02
C LYS A 116 -24.43 5.14 -14.65
N ASN A 117 -25.70 5.30 -14.26
CA ASN A 117 -26.05 5.88 -12.97
C ASN A 117 -25.60 4.99 -11.80
N ILE A 118 -25.72 3.66 -11.92
CA ILE A 118 -25.19 2.72 -10.93
C ILE A 118 -23.67 2.87 -10.83
N ILE A 119 -22.94 2.88 -11.95
CA ILE A 119 -21.49 3.05 -11.98
C ILE A 119 -21.07 4.37 -11.33
N LEU A 120 -21.71 5.47 -11.71
CA LEU A 120 -21.43 6.80 -11.15
C LEU A 120 -21.70 6.84 -9.64
N GLN A 121 -22.74 6.15 -9.17
CA GLN A 121 -23.04 6.05 -7.74
C GLN A 121 -22.00 5.22 -6.99
N GLN A 122 -21.57 4.08 -7.55
CA GLN A 122 -20.50 3.25 -6.98
C GLN A 122 -19.17 4.01 -6.92
N LEU A 123 -18.82 4.73 -7.99
CA LEU A 123 -17.67 5.62 -8.05
C LEU A 123 -17.74 6.74 -7.01
N TYR A 124 -18.92 7.34 -6.84
CA TYR A 124 -19.13 8.36 -5.81
C TYR A 124 -18.87 7.81 -4.41
N TYR A 125 -19.41 6.64 -4.06
CA TYR A 125 -19.17 6.03 -2.76
C TYR A 125 -17.74 5.58 -2.56
N LEU A 126 -17.11 5.02 -3.59
CA LEU A 126 -15.70 4.69 -3.56
C LEU A 126 -14.88 5.95 -3.26
N ASN A 127 -14.99 7.00 -4.07
CA ASN A 127 -14.22 8.23 -3.88
C ASN A 127 -14.46 8.83 -2.48
N LYS A 128 -15.73 8.94 -2.08
CA LYS A 128 -16.11 9.55 -0.80
C LYS A 128 -15.61 8.80 0.44
N TYR A 129 -15.56 7.46 0.39
CA TYR A 129 -15.25 6.62 1.56
C TYR A 129 -13.98 5.81 1.41
N PHE A 130 -13.22 6.00 0.31
CA PHE A 130 -11.96 5.31 0.02
C PHE A 130 -11.00 5.43 1.20
N GLN A 131 -10.88 6.64 1.73
CA GLN A 131 -10.10 6.97 2.90
C GLN A 131 -11.02 7.46 4.02
N ILE A 132 -10.87 6.88 5.21
CA ILE A 132 -11.62 7.34 6.39
C ILE A 132 -10.75 7.42 7.63
N ARG A 133 -11.07 8.38 8.49
CA ARG A 133 -10.45 8.60 9.79
C ARG A 133 -11.47 8.30 10.87
N ILE A 134 -11.15 7.34 11.74
CA ILE A 134 -12.03 6.83 12.79
C ILE A 134 -11.42 7.19 14.13
N ASN A 135 -12.17 7.89 14.97
CA ASN A 135 -11.73 8.24 16.33
C ASN A 135 -12.44 7.42 17.42
N LYS A 136 -13.53 6.75 17.06
CA LYS A 136 -14.27 5.83 17.93
C LYS A 136 -14.68 4.60 17.15
N LYS A 137 -14.56 3.42 17.75
CA LYS A 137 -14.89 2.13 17.14
C LYS A 137 -16.29 2.10 16.52
N ASP A 138 -17.29 2.66 17.22
CA ASP A 138 -18.68 2.70 16.74
C ASP A 138 -18.84 3.42 15.40
N GLN A 139 -17.96 4.37 15.06
CA GLN A 139 -17.98 5.05 13.75
C GLN A 139 -17.60 4.09 12.62
N LEU A 140 -16.70 3.15 12.89
CA LEU A 140 -16.30 2.12 11.93
C LEU A 140 -17.42 1.08 11.77
N LEU A 141 -17.97 0.60 12.89
CA LEU A 141 -19.00 -0.45 12.88
C LEU A 141 -20.33 0.01 12.27
N ASN A 142 -20.73 1.24 12.55
CA ASN A 142 -21.99 1.80 12.06
C ASN A 142 -21.87 2.47 10.66
N SER A 143 -20.70 2.38 10.02
CA SER A 143 -20.51 2.94 8.68
C SER A 143 -21.25 2.11 7.63
N LYS A 144 -22.32 2.67 7.06
CA LYS A 144 -23.11 2.04 5.98
C LYS A 144 -22.27 1.65 4.75
N TYR A 145 -21.13 2.32 4.53
CA TYR A 145 -20.28 2.14 3.36
C TYR A 145 -18.90 1.57 3.69
N ARG A 146 -18.81 0.77 4.77
CA ARG A 146 -17.54 0.21 5.26
C ARG A 146 -16.75 -0.60 4.22
N ASP A 147 -17.45 -1.25 3.28
CA ASP A 147 -16.84 -2.09 2.23
C ASP A 147 -16.15 -1.30 1.11
N TYR A 148 -16.29 0.02 1.10
CA TYR A 148 -15.58 0.93 0.18
C TYR A 148 -14.29 1.46 0.79
N ILE A 149 -14.05 1.23 2.09
CA ILE A 149 -12.85 1.71 2.76
C ILE A 149 -11.66 0.89 2.27
N LYS A 150 -10.70 1.57 1.65
CA LYS A 150 -9.40 1.02 1.24
C LYS A 150 -8.29 1.50 2.16
N GLU A 151 -8.39 2.72 2.68
CA GLU A 151 -7.43 3.33 3.59
C GLU A 151 -8.11 3.69 4.91
N LEU A 152 -7.75 2.97 5.97
CA LEU A 152 -8.32 3.16 7.30
C LEU A 152 -7.27 3.78 8.23
N TYR A 153 -7.60 4.94 8.79
CA TYR A 153 -6.85 5.55 9.89
C TYR A 153 -7.66 5.37 11.18
N TYR A 154 -7.25 4.43 12.04
CA TYR A 154 -7.93 4.10 13.28
C TYR A 154 -7.22 4.75 14.47
N TYR A 155 -7.73 5.90 14.93
CA TYR A 155 -7.13 6.70 16.00
C TYR A 155 -7.57 6.32 17.41
N SER A 156 -8.54 5.43 17.55
CA SER A 156 -8.98 4.93 18.85
C SER A 156 -7.99 3.91 19.42
N ASN A 157 -7.96 3.80 20.75
CA ASN A 157 -7.32 2.68 21.46
C ASN A 157 -8.35 1.67 22.00
N GLU A 158 -9.59 1.72 21.52
CA GLU A 158 -10.61 0.70 21.84
C GLU A 158 -10.22 -0.65 21.24
N ASP A 159 -10.56 -1.73 21.96
CA ASP A 159 -10.32 -3.11 21.54
C ASP A 159 -10.95 -3.38 20.18
N ILE A 160 -10.18 -4.01 19.30
CA ILE A 160 -10.60 -4.43 17.96
C ILE A 160 -10.78 -5.94 17.98
N TYR A 161 -11.90 -6.41 17.47
CA TYR A 161 -12.22 -7.82 17.32
C TYR A 161 -12.13 -8.26 15.86
N LEU A 162 -12.07 -9.58 15.66
CA LEU A 162 -12.11 -10.19 14.35
C LEU A 162 -13.34 -9.69 13.57
N GLY A 163 -13.11 -9.15 12.37
CA GLY A 163 -14.17 -8.64 11.49
C GLY A 163 -14.59 -7.19 11.73
N ASP A 164 -14.02 -6.49 12.71
CA ASP A 164 -14.26 -5.05 12.92
C ASP A 164 -13.64 -4.22 11.77
N ILE A 165 -12.41 -4.56 11.39
CA ILE A 165 -11.73 -3.97 10.24
C ILE A 165 -12.29 -4.63 8.96
N PRO A 166 -12.87 -3.87 8.02
CA PRO A 166 -13.43 -4.42 6.80
C PRO A 166 -12.38 -5.13 5.94
N SER A 167 -12.76 -6.23 5.29
CA SER A 167 -11.89 -6.98 4.37
C SER A 167 -11.59 -6.25 3.05
N SER A 168 -12.15 -5.05 2.85
CA SER A 168 -11.80 -4.17 1.74
C SER A 168 -10.53 -3.36 2.00
N VAL A 169 -10.11 -3.20 3.26
CA VAL A 169 -9.00 -2.33 3.67
C VAL A 169 -7.67 -2.89 3.14
N GLU A 170 -6.92 -2.05 2.44
CA GLU A 170 -5.60 -2.36 1.88
C GLU A 170 -4.47 -1.62 2.60
N SER A 171 -4.77 -0.45 3.19
CA SER A 171 -3.85 0.33 4.01
C SER A 171 -4.46 0.61 5.38
N LEU A 172 -3.77 0.21 6.43
CA LEU A 172 -4.20 0.39 7.81
C LEU A 172 -3.16 1.20 8.59
N THR A 173 -3.59 2.33 9.15
CA THR A 173 -2.78 3.15 10.04
C THR A 173 -3.44 3.23 11.40
N PHE A 174 -2.75 2.74 12.42
CA PHE A 174 -3.16 2.92 13.81
C PHE A 174 -2.68 4.28 14.32
N GLY A 175 -3.55 4.96 15.06
CA GLY A 175 -3.26 6.27 15.61
C GLY A 175 -2.32 6.25 16.79
N ARG A 176 -1.91 7.45 17.21
CA ARG A 176 -0.86 7.69 18.22
C ARG A 176 -0.96 6.80 19.45
N SER A 177 -2.15 6.69 20.05
CA SER A 177 -2.37 5.99 21.32
C SER A 177 -2.71 4.51 21.21
N PHE A 178 -2.79 3.96 19.99
CA PHE A 178 -3.13 2.55 19.80
C PHE A 178 -2.02 1.65 20.34
N ASN A 179 -2.35 0.81 21.31
CA ASN A 179 -1.43 -0.12 21.94
C ASN A 179 -2.12 -1.43 22.35
N GLN A 180 -3.06 -1.89 21.54
CA GLN A 180 -3.80 -3.14 21.80
C GLN A 180 -3.06 -4.37 21.29
N VAL A 181 -3.26 -5.50 21.97
CA VAL A 181 -2.69 -6.80 21.57
C VAL A 181 -3.33 -7.24 20.25
N LEU A 182 -2.49 -7.67 19.31
CA LEU A 182 -2.95 -8.16 18.00
C LEU A 182 -2.95 -9.69 17.96
N SER A 183 -4.14 -10.28 18.05
CA SER A 183 -4.32 -11.72 17.79
C SER A 183 -4.27 -12.02 16.29
N ALA A 184 -3.89 -13.25 15.95
CA ALA A 184 -3.88 -13.69 14.57
C ALA A 184 -5.25 -13.52 13.91
N GLY A 185 -5.26 -13.02 12.66
CA GLY A 185 -6.48 -12.80 11.87
C GLY A 185 -7.25 -11.50 12.19
N LEU A 186 -6.90 -10.76 13.24
CA LEU A 186 -7.56 -9.49 13.58
C LEU A 186 -7.45 -8.47 12.45
N ILE A 187 -6.24 -8.33 11.89
CA ILE A 187 -6.00 -7.53 10.69
C ILE A 187 -6.32 -8.39 9.46
N PRO A 188 -7.24 -7.95 8.57
CA PRO A 188 -7.61 -8.73 7.39
C PRO A 188 -6.45 -8.97 6.43
N SER A 189 -6.49 -10.11 5.72
CA SER A 189 -5.49 -10.48 4.69
C SER A 189 -5.56 -9.63 3.41
N SER A 190 -6.43 -8.63 3.35
CA SER A 190 -6.45 -7.62 2.29
C SER A 190 -5.41 -6.52 2.53
N VAL A 191 -4.94 -6.34 3.77
CA VAL A 191 -4.02 -5.27 4.15
C VAL A 191 -2.63 -5.53 3.58
N LYS A 192 -2.14 -4.59 2.76
CA LYS A 192 -0.80 -4.59 2.14
C LYS A 192 0.15 -3.61 2.82
N SER A 193 -0.37 -2.53 3.42
CA SER A 193 0.43 -1.54 4.15
C SER A 193 -0.10 -1.41 5.58
N LEU A 194 0.80 -1.55 6.56
CA LEU A 194 0.48 -1.45 7.98
C LEU A 194 1.41 -0.44 8.67
N THR A 195 0.83 0.57 9.30
CA THR A 195 1.55 1.56 10.08
C THR A 195 1.03 1.60 11.51
N PHE A 196 1.91 1.45 12.48
CA PHE A 196 1.60 1.58 13.90
C PHE A 196 1.83 3.01 14.40
N GLY A 197 0.98 3.43 15.34
CA GLY A 197 1.11 4.71 16.00
C GLY A 197 2.21 4.74 17.06
N ARG A 198 2.49 5.94 17.57
CA ARG A 198 3.58 6.25 18.52
C ARG A 198 3.65 5.30 19.70
N ASP A 199 2.53 4.94 20.32
CA ASP A 199 2.53 4.28 21.63
C ASP A 199 2.46 2.74 21.52
N PHE A 200 2.38 2.18 20.30
CA PHE A 200 2.33 0.73 20.09
C PHE A 200 3.63 0.05 20.54
N ASN A 201 3.52 -0.84 21.52
CA ASN A 201 4.65 -1.58 22.08
C ASN A 201 4.23 -2.99 22.57
N GLN A 202 3.31 -3.63 21.85
CA GLN A 202 2.88 -4.99 22.17
C GLN A 202 3.78 -6.04 21.52
N VAL A 203 3.90 -7.20 22.18
CA VAL A 203 4.63 -8.35 21.64
C VAL A 203 3.90 -8.87 20.39
N LEU A 204 4.64 -9.09 19.31
CA LEU A 204 4.10 -9.64 18.07
C LEU A 204 4.35 -11.14 18.01
N SER A 205 3.26 -11.91 18.06
CA SER A 205 3.29 -13.35 17.83
C SER A 205 3.18 -13.65 16.33
N ALA A 206 3.55 -14.87 15.94
CA ALA A 206 3.37 -15.31 14.56
C ALA A 206 1.89 -15.18 14.15
N GLY A 207 1.64 -14.53 13.01
CA GLY A 207 0.29 -14.28 12.50
C GLY A 207 -0.41 -13.02 13.05
N SER A 208 0.15 -12.31 14.04
CA SER A 208 -0.38 -11.01 14.50
C SER A 208 -0.44 -9.97 13.37
N ILE A 209 0.53 -10.04 12.45
CA ILE A 209 0.54 -9.28 11.20
C ILE A 209 0.28 -10.28 10.05
N PRO A 210 -0.71 -10.03 9.17
CA PRO A 210 -1.08 -10.97 8.13
C PRO A 210 -0.01 -11.06 7.04
N SER A 211 0.10 -12.23 6.40
CA SER A 211 1.07 -12.52 5.33
C SER A 211 0.79 -11.80 4.00
N SER A 212 -0.15 -10.87 3.98
CA SER A 212 -0.43 -9.96 2.88
C SER A 212 0.33 -8.63 2.99
N VAL A 213 0.85 -8.30 4.18
CA VAL A 213 1.53 -7.01 4.42
C VAL A 213 2.87 -7.00 3.71
N GLU A 214 3.06 -6.02 2.83
CA GLU A 214 4.29 -5.78 2.08
C GLU A 214 5.10 -4.60 2.64
N SER A 215 4.44 -3.63 3.27
CA SER A 215 5.08 -2.47 3.91
C SER A 215 4.66 -2.39 5.37
N LEU A 216 5.65 -2.39 6.28
CA LEU A 216 5.44 -2.34 7.71
C LEU A 216 6.23 -1.20 8.34
N THR A 217 5.53 -0.29 9.00
CA THR A 217 6.12 0.83 9.75
C THR A 217 5.70 0.76 11.21
N PHE A 218 6.67 0.70 12.11
CA PHE A 218 6.45 0.83 13.54
C PHE A 218 6.48 2.29 13.98
N GLY A 219 5.61 2.65 14.92
CA GLY A 219 5.68 3.94 15.60
C GLY A 219 6.76 3.97 16.68
N ASN A 220 7.00 5.16 17.22
CA ASN A 220 8.18 5.48 18.01
C ASN A 220 8.40 4.55 19.21
N GLY A 221 7.33 4.13 19.89
CA GLY A 221 7.33 3.36 21.13
C GLY A 221 7.65 1.89 21.01
N PHE A 222 7.68 1.32 19.80
CA PHE A 222 7.90 -0.11 19.62
C PHE A 222 9.33 -0.50 19.99
N ASN A 223 9.48 -1.33 21.03
CA ASN A 223 10.77 -1.81 21.51
C ASN A 223 10.69 -3.25 22.04
N GLN A 224 9.88 -4.09 21.41
CA GLN A 224 9.77 -5.52 21.75
C GLN A 224 10.78 -6.36 20.98
N VAL A 225 11.21 -7.48 21.59
CA VAL A 225 12.07 -8.46 20.94
C VAL A 225 11.30 -9.12 19.79
N LEU A 226 11.93 -9.21 18.62
CA LEU A 226 11.35 -9.87 17.45
C LEU A 226 11.83 -11.32 17.38
N SER A 227 10.89 -12.24 17.54
CA SER A 227 11.12 -13.66 17.30
C SER A 227 10.95 -13.98 15.82
N SER A 228 11.47 -15.13 15.38
CA SER A 228 11.24 -15.59 14.01
C SER A 228 9.73 -15.74 13.76
N GLY A 229 9.24 -15.16 12.67
CA GLY A 229 7.82 -15.16 12.31
C GLY A 229 6.99 -14.02 12.91
N SER A 230 7.53 -13.19 13.82
CA SER A 230 6.83 -11.98 14.32
C SER A 230 6.52 -10.98 13.19
N ILE A 231 7.40 -10.90 12.20
CA ILE A 231 7.20 -10.15 10.95
C ILE A 231 7.04 -11.17 9.81
N PRO A 232 5.96 -11.10 9.01
CA PRO A 232 5.70 -12.09 7.97
C PRO A 232 6.68 -11.97 6.79
N SER A 233 6.93 -13.09 6.11
CA SER A 233 7.83 -13.18 4.95
C SER A 233 7.32 -12.51 3.68
N SER A 234 6.21 -11.79 3.75
CA SER A 234 5.68 -10.94 2.69
C SER A 234 6.25 -9.52 2.74
N VAL A 235 6.78 -9.09 3.90
CA VAL A 235 7.25 -7.71 4.10
C VAL A 235 8.49 -7.44 3.24
N LYS A 236 8.40 -6.42 2.40
CA LYS A 236 9.46 -5.92 1.52
C LYS A 236 10.11 -4.64 2.06
N SER A 237 9.34 -3.81 2.75
CA SER A 237 9.83 -2.56 3.39
C SER A 237 9.52 -2.58 4.88
N LEU A 238 10.55 -2.40 5.70
CA LEU A 238 10.44 -2.41 7.16
C LEU A 238 11.09 -1.15 7.75
N THR A 239 10.30 -0.39 8.48
CA THR A 239 10.76 0.81 9.20
C THR A 239 10.48 0.65 10.69
N PHE A 240 11.52 0.76 11.50
CA PHE A 240 11.40 0.81 12.96
C PHE A 240 11.21 2.24 13.47
N GLY A 241 10.46 2.38 14.55
CA GLY A 241 10.30 3.65 15.26
C GLY A 241 11.49 3.99 16.17
N ASP A 242 11.49 5.22 16.68
CA ASP A 242 12.59 5.85 17.41
C ASP A 242 13.19 5.01 18.54
N TYR A 243 12.39 4.37 19.38
CA TYR A 243 12.87 3.69 20.58
C TYR A 243 13.27 2.22 20.37
N PHE A 244 13.15 1.67 19.15
CA PHE A 244 13.54 0.30 18.89
C PHE A 244 15.05 0.11 19.11
N ASN A 245 15.43 -0.69 20.10
CA ASN A 245 16.82 -0.92 20.46
C ASN A 245 17.03 -2.35 20.99
N GLN A 246 16.48 -3.34 20.28
CA GLN A 246 16.61 -4.76 20.61
C GLN A 246 17.70 -5.44 19.77
N VAL A 247 18.30 -6.50 20.33
CA VAL A 247 19.26 -7.33 19.60
C VAL A 247 18.52 -8.11 18.50
N LEU A 248 19.06 -8.08 17.28
CA LEU A 248 18.51 -8.81 16.14
C LEU A 248 19.20 -10.16 16.00
N SER A 249 18.44 -11.23 16.26
CA SER A 249 18.88 -12.60 16.01
C SER A 249 18.62 -12.98 14.56
N ALA A 250 19.30 -14.02 14.07
CA ALA A 250 19.05 -14.55 12.73
C ALA A 250 17.55 -14.93 12.59
N GLY A 251 16.90 -14.40 11.56
CA GLY A 251 15.47 -14.62 11.29
C GLY A 251 14.51 -13.70 12.02
N SER A 252 14.97 -12.77 12.87
CA SER A 252 14.13 -11.70 13.45
C SER A 252 13.55 -10.77 12.37
N ILE A 253 14.34 -10.52 11.31
CA ILE A 253 13.91 -9.82 10.11
C ILE A 253 13.82 -10.85 8.98
N PRO A 254 12.69 -10.96 8.26
CA PRO A 254 12.51 -11.97 7.24
C PRO A 254 13.36 -11.68 5.99
N SER A 255 13.75 -12.74 5.27
CA SER A 255 14.57 -12.67 4.06
C SER A 255 13.85 -12.11 2.82
N SER A 256 12.64 -11.59 3.00
CA SER A 256 11.88 -10.85 1.98
C SER A 256 12.17 -9.35 2.01
N VAL A 257 12.69 -8.83 3.13
CA VAL A 257 12.92 -7.38 3.31
C VAL A 257 14.00 -6.89 2.36
N LYS A 258 13.66 -5.86 1.58
CA LYS A 258 14.53 -5.16 0.62
C LYS A 258 14.97 -3.79 1.13
N SER A 259 14.11 -3.09 1.86
CA SER A 259 14.43 -1.80 2.50
C SER A 259 14.26 -1.91 4.01
N LEU A 260 15.31 -1.57 4.75
CA LEU A 260 15.34 -1.61 6.21
C LEU A 260 15.80 -0.26 6.75
N THR A 261 14.96 0.36 7.58
CA THR A 261 15.25 1.63 8.25
C THR A 261 15.13 1.47 9.75
N PHE A 262 16.18 1.83 10.49
CA PHE A 262 16.17 1.89 11.94
C PHE A 262 15.82 3.29 12.46
N GLY A 263 15.13 3.32 13.61
CA GLY A 263 14.83 4.56 14.32
C GLY A 263 16.00 5.09 15.16
N ILE A 264 15.79 6.26 15.76
CA ILE A 264 16.75 7.08 16.50
C ILE A 264 17.67 6.30 17.45
N CYS A 265 17.13 5.42 18.30
CA CYS A 265 17.83 4.79 19.42
C CYS A 265 18.51 3.46 19.11
N PHE A 266 18.37 2.89 17.91
CA PHE A 266 18.97 1.60 17.60
C PHE A 266 20.50 1.69 17.66
N ASN A 267 21.10 0.98 18.62
CA ASN A 267 22.54 0.99 18.85
C ASN A 267 23.02 -0.36 19.38
N LYS A 268 22.67 -1.44 18.69
CA LYS A 268 23.10 -2.81 19.01
C LYS A 268 24.14 -3.30 18.01
N VAL A 269 25.10 -4.08 18.52
CA VAL A 269 26.10 -4.75 17.68
C VAL A 269 25.39 -5.65 16.69
N LEU A 270 25.78 -5.56 15.43
CA LEU A 270 25.26 -6.41 14.36
C LEU A 270 26.16 -7.63 14.21
N SER A 271 25.64 -8.80 14.59
CA SER A 271 26.30 -10.06 14.28
C SER A 271 26.06 -10.47 12.83
N ALA A 272 26.88 -11.38 12.31
CA ALA A 272 26.63 -11.97 10.99
C ALA A 272 25.21 -12.54 10.94
N LYS A 273 24.46 -12.23 9.86
CA LYS A 273 23.06 -12.64 9.65
C LYS A 273 22.01 -11.96 10.53
N SER A 274 22.36 -10.96 11.36
CA SER A 274 21.38 -10.12 12.05
C SER A 274 20.50 -9.34 11.06
N ILE A 275 21.08 -8.91 9.94
CA ILE A 275 20.36 -8.35 8.79
C ILE A 275 20.37 -9.39 7.67
N PRO A 276 19.22 -9.70 7.03
CA PRO A 276 19.17 -10.72 5.99
C PRO A 276 19.84 -10.26 4.70
N SER A 277 20.38 -11.21 3.93
CA SER A 277 21.06 -10.98 2.64
C SER A 277 20.13 -10.59 1.49
N SER A 278 18.89 -10.24 1.80
CA SER A 278 17.91 -9.69 0.87
C SER A 278 17.88 -8.17 0.87
N VAL A 279 18.39 -7.52 1.94
CA VAL A 279 18.33 -6.07 2.12
C VAL A 279 19.23 -5.37 1.10
N GLU A 280 18.65 -4.44 0.34
CA GLU A 280 19.32 -3.66 -0.69
C GLU A 280 19.49 -2.19 -0.28
N SER A 281 18.60 -1.67 0.58
CA SER A 281 18.69 -0.33 1.17
C SER A 281 18.67 -0.43 2.68
N LEU A 282 19.70 0.10 3.33
CA LEU A 282 19.87 0.07 4.78
C LEU A 282 20.16 1.47 5.32
N ALA A 283 19.32 1.93 6.23
CA ALA A 283 19.49 3.20 6.92
C ALA A 283 19.51 3.00 8.44
N PHE A 284 20.54 3.53 9.09
CA PHE A 284 20.67 3.56 10.54
C PHE A 284 20.14 4.86 11.13
N GLY A 285 19.63 4.78 12.36
CA GLY A 285 19.17 5.94 13.11
C GLY A 285 20.30 6.69 13.81
N ILE A 286 19.94 7.85 14.38
CA ILE A 286 20.81 8.88 14.96
C ILE A 286 21.92 8.32 15.86
N TYR A 287 21.60 7.41 16.79
CA TYR A 287 22.54 6.94 17.82
C TYR A 287 23.32 5.67 17.45
N PHE A 288 23.15 5.11 16.24
CA PHE A 288 23.91 3.93 15.85
C PHE A 288 25.40 4.27 15.74
N ASN A 289 26.21 3.67 16.61
CA ASN A 289 27.65 3.91 16.65
C ASN A 289 28.43 2.66 17.09
N GLN A 290 28.09 1.51 16.53
CA GLN A 290 28.76 0.24 16.80
C GLN A 290 29.81 -0.08 15.74
N GLU A 291 30.91 -0.73 16.15
CA GLU A 291 31.93 -1.21 15.23
C GLU A 291 31.35 -2.19 14.20
N LEU A 292 31.81 -2.08 12.96
CA LEU A 292 31.38 -2.94 11.87
C LEU A 292 32.49 -3.92 11.50
N SER A 293 32.33 -5.16 11.94
CA SER A 293 33.14 -6.29 11.46
C SER A 293 32.73 -6.71 10.05
N ALA A 294 33.63 -7.34 9.32
CA ALA A 294 33.31 -7.90 8.00
C ALA A 294 32.08 -8.83 8.08
N GLY A 295 31.09 -8.60 7.21
CA GLY A 295 29.83 -9.35 7.19
C GLY A 295 28.75 -8.86 8.16
N SER A 296 28.98 -7.80 8.95
CA SER A 296 27.93 -7.16 9.76
C SER A 296 26.84 -6.54 8.88
N ILE A 297 27.25 -5.94 7.77
CA ILE A 297 26.37 -5.44 6.71
C ILE A 297 26.37 -6.47 5.56
N PRO A 298 25.21 -6.97 5.11
CA PRO A 298 25.15 -7.97 4.05
C PRO A 298 25.65 -7.47 2.70
N SER A 299 26.26 -8.36 1.92
CA SER A 299 26.77 -8.07 0.56
C SER A 299 25.69 -7.82 -0.50
N SER A 300 24.42 -7.74 -0.10
CA SER A 300 23.30 -7.33 -0.95
C SER A 300 23.02 -5.84 -0.89
N VAL A 301 23.53 -5.14 0.14
CA VAL A 301 23.25 -3.72 0.36
C VAL A 301 23.90 -2.87 -0.73
N LYS A 302 23.09 -2.06 -1.40
CA LYS A 302 23.47 -1.14 -2.48
C LYS A 302 23.46 0.31 -1.99
N SER A 303 22.54 0.67 -1.09
CA SER A 303 22.47 1.98 -0.46
C SER A 303 22.64 1.83 1.05
N LEU A 304 23.62 2.55 1.61
CA LEU A 304 23.92 2.52 3.02
C LEU A 304 23.98 3.94 3.57
N THR A 305 23.16 4.22 4.59
CA THR A 305 23.12 5.51 5.29
C THR A 305 23.36 5.31 6.77
N PHE A 306 24.35 6.01 7.31
CA PHE A 306 24.62 6.07 8.74
C PHE A 306 23.91 7.25 9.40
N GLY A 307 23.57 7.08 10.68
CA GLY A 307 23.00 8.15 11.49
C GLY A 307 24.04 9.14 12.01
N TYR A 308 23.54 10.22 12.61
CA TYR A 308 24.31 11.38 13.06
C TYR A 308 25.58 11.05 13.85
N TYR A 309 25.53 10.13 14.82
CA TYR A 309 26.63 9.84 15.75
C TYR A 309 27.58 8.73 15.30
N PHE A 310 27.38 8.13 14.12
CA PHE A 310 28.28 7.07 13.66
C PHE A 310 29.68 7.63 13.42
N ASN A 311 30.66 7.15 14.18
CA ASN A 311 32.05 7.62 14.13
C ASN A 311 33.04 6.50 14.44
N GLN A 312 32.82 5.32 13.88
CA GLN A 312 33.70 4.15 14.05
C GLN A 312 34.74 4.03 12.94
N VAL A 313 35.92 3.51 13.29
CA VAL A 313 36.98 3.25 12.33
C VAL A 313 36.51 2.19 11.32
N LEU A 314 36.70 2.48 10.04
CA LEU A 314 36.33 1.56 8.96
C LEU A 314 37.55 0.79 8.48
N SER A 315 37.58 -0.50 8.81
CA SER A 315 38.55 -1.44 8.25
C SER A 315 38.10 -1.91 6.87
N SER A 316 39.04 -2.46 6.08
CA SER A 316 38.69 -3.09 4.81
C SER A 316 37.65 -4.20 5.03
N GLY A 317 36.55 -4.15 4.28
CA GLY A 317 35.43 -5.09 4.40
C GLY A 317 34.37 -4.72 5.45
N SER A 318 34.55 -3.66 6.25
CA SER A 318 33.49 -3.14 7.14
C SER A 318 32.25 -2.72 6.34
N ILE A 319 32.47 -2.09 5.18
CA ILE A 319 31.43 -1.78 4.19
C ILE A 319 31.57 -2.78 3.03
N PRO A 320 30.50 -3.47 2.60
CA PRO A 320 30.60 -4.47 1.55
C PRO A 320 30.79 -3.84 0.16
N SER A 321 31.48 -4.56 -0.73
CA SER A 321 31.77 -4.14 -2.11
C SER A 321 30.54 -4.11 -3.03
N SER A 322 29.33 -4.30 -2.49
CA SER A 322 28.06 -4.12 -3.19
C SER A 322 27.53 -2.68 -3.07
N VAL A 323 28.01 -1.90 -2.09
CA VAL A 323 27.51 -0.55 -1.82
C VAL A 323 27.87 0.39 -2.96
N LYS A 324 26.85 1.07 -3.49
CA LYS A 324 26.92 2.07 -4.56
C LYS A 324 26.72 3.48 -4.05
N SER A 325 25.85 3.68 -3.07
CA SER A 325 25.63 4.96 -2.39
C SER A 325 25.93 4.80 -0.91
N LEU A 326 26.83 5.66 -0.42
CA LEU A 326 27.27 5.66 0.96
C LEU A 326 27.14 7.07 1.54
N THR A 327 26.36 7.21 2.59
CA THR A 327 26.15 8.47 3.31
C THR A 327 26.55 8.31 4.77
N PHE A 328 27.47 9.15 5.22
CA PHE A 328 27.84 9.27 6.63
C PHE A 328 27.00 10.34 7.32
N GLY A 329 26.81 10.17 8.64
CA GLY A 329 26.22 11.21 9.49
C GLY A 329 27.24 12.28 9.91
N ASP A 330 26.73 13.34 10.53
CA ASP A 330 27.51 14.56 10.81
C ASP A 330 28.72 14.36 11.72
N SER A 331 28.68 13.39 12.64
CA SER A 331 29.79 13.15 13.56
C SER A 331 30.91 12.27 12.99
N PHE A 332 30.77 11.73 11.78
CA PHE A 332 31.80 10.86 11.21
C PHE A 332 33.06 11.69 10.89
N ASN A 333 34.15 11.40 11.60
CA ASN A 333 35.42 12.12 11.48
C ASN A 333 36.62 11.19 11.67
N GLN A 334 36.54 9.96 11.16
CA GLN A 334 37.64 9.00 11.21
C GLN A 334 38.54 9.09 9.99
N VAL A 335 39.84 8.84 10.19
CA VAL A 335 40.82 8.75 9.10
C VAL A 335 40.43 7.58 8.18
N LEU A 336 40.36 7.86 6.89
CA LEU A 336 40.07 6.85 5.87
C LEU A 336 41.39 6.29 5.32
N SER A 337 41.62 5.00 5.54
CA SER A 337 42.73 4.28 4.91
C SER A 337 42.33 3.78 3.53
N ALA A 338 43.31 3.43 2.70
CA ALA A 338 43.04 2.80 1.41
C ALA A 338 42.18 1.53 1.60
N GLY A 339 41.04 1.47 0.92
CA GLY A 339 40.09 0.36 1.02
C GLY A 339 39.08 0.44 2.19
N SER A 340 39.09 1.51 3.01
CA SER A 340 38.01 1.78 3.98
C SER A 340 36.67 2.03 3.27
N ILE A 341 36.71 2.73 2.13
CA ILE A 341 35.57 2.91 1.23
C ILE A 341 35.73 1.94 0.04
N PRO A 342 34.77 1.04 -0.22
CA PRO A 342 34.89 0.07 -1.31
C PRO A 342 34.93 0.72 -2.70
N SER A 343 35.68 0.11 -3.63
CA SER A 343 35.78 0.55 -5.03
C SER A 343 34.50 0.42 -5.85
N SER A 344 33.41 -0.03 -5.23
CA SER A 344 32.08 -0.08 -5.83
C SER A 344 31.29 1.22 -5.64
N VAL A 345 31.67 2.07 -4.67
CA VAL A 345 30.93 3.28 -4.30
C VAL A 345 31.00 4.31 -5.41
N GLU A 346 29.84 4.80 -5.83
CA GLU A 346 29.66 5.79 -6.91
C GLU A 346 29.19 7.14 -6.38
N SER A 347 28.47 7.16 -5.26
CA SER A 347 28.04 8.37 -4.56
C SER A 347 28.46 8.29 -3.10
N LEU A 348 29.20 9.31 -2.64
CA LEU A 348 29.75 9.39 -1.30
C LEU A 348 29.43 10.76 -0.69
N THR A 349 28.79 10.74 0.47
CA THR A 349 28.45 11.96 1.22
C THR A 349 29.03 11.88 2.63
N PHE A 350 29.77 12.91 3.02
CA PHE A 350 30.21 13.15 4.38
C PHE A 350 29.29 14.15 5.09
N GLY A 351 29.16 14.01 6.40
CA GLY A 351 28.41 14.95 7.22
C GLY A 351 29.25 16.12 7.72
N GLU A 352 28.62 17.05 8.44
CA GLU A 352 29.14 18.40 8.73
C GLU A 352 30.53 18.44 9.39
N TYR A 353 30.86 17.52 10.30
CA TYR A 353 32.10 17.58 11.09
C TYR A 353 33.26 16.76 10.52
N PHE A 354 33.13 16.25 9.30
CA PHE A 354 34.24 15.54 8.65
C PHE A 354 35.37 16.52 8.31
N ASN A 355 36.51 16.37 9.00
CA ASN A 355 37.68 17.23 8.84
C ASN A 355 38.99 16.42 8.87
N GLN A 356 39.01 15.30 8.15
CA GLN A 356 40.23 14.52 7.95
C GLN A 356 40.87 14.82 6.60
N ASP A 357 42.19 14.77 6.56
CA ASP A 357 42.91 14.84 5.30
C ASP A 357 42.65 13.58 4.47
N LEU A 358 42.29 13.78 3.21
CA LEU A 358 42.06 12.70 2.25
C LEU A 358 43.39 12.35 1.56
N SER A 359 44.06 11.33 2.09
CA SER A 359 45.28 10.79 1.49
C SER A 359 44.99 10.08 0.16
N ALA A 360 46.01 9.90 -0.68
CA ALA A 360 45.85 9.20 -1.95
C ALA A 360 45.29 7.78 -1.74
N GLY A 361 44.19 7.46 -2.42
CA GLY A 361 43.52 6.16 -2.32
C GLY A 361 42.46 6.05 -1.20
N SER A 362 42.26 7.09 -0.39
CA SER A 362 41.19 7.12 0.64
C SER A 362 39.79 7.14 0.03
N ILE A 363 39.66 7.84 -1.10
CA ILE A 363 38.44 7.89 -1.92
C ILE A 363 38.70 7.09 -3.20
N PRO A 364 37.88 6.08 -3.53
CA PRO A 364 38.09 5.27 -4.72
C PRO A 364 37.73 6.04 -5.99
N SER A 365 38.41 5.71 -7.10
CA SER A 365 38.19 6.34 -8.41
C SER A 365 36.80 6.11 -9.01
N SER A 366 36.03 5.19 -8.44
CA SER A 366 34.64 4.91 -8.81
C SER A 366 33.66 6.01 -8.39
N VAL A 367 34.02 6.88 -7.43
CA VAL A 367 33.15 7.94 -6.91
C VAL A 367 32.92 9.00 -7.99
N LYS A 368 31.67 9.11 -8.44
CA LYS A 368 31.20 10.08 -9.44
C LYS A 368 30.59 11.32 -8.79
N SER A 369 30.03 11.17 -7.60
CA SER A 369 29.42 12.25 -6.81
C SER A 369 30.01 12.21 -5.40
N LEU A 370 30.68 13.30 -5.03
CA LEU A 370 31.35 13.46 -3.75
C LEU A 370 30.85 14.75 -3.08
N ASN A 371 30.27 14.62 -1.89
CA ASN A 371 29.86 15.75 -1.07
C ASN A 371 30.70 15.74 0.22
N ILE A 372 31.43 16.83 0.45
CA ILE A 372 32.28 17.06 1.62
C ILE A 372 31.86 18.41 2.21
N PRO A 373 31.74 18.55 3.54
CA PRO A 373 31.43 19.83 4.16
C PRO A 373 32.49 20.90 3.86
N PRO A 374 32.13 22.19 3.86
CA PRO A 374 33.10 23.28 3.79
C PRO A 374 34.02 23.26 5.01
N LYS A 375 35.30 23.60 4.80
CA LYS A 375 36.32 23.70 5.87
C LYS A 375 36.30 25.04 6.57
#